data_AF-A0A533YPK4-F1
#
_entry.id   AF-A0A533YPK4-F1
#
_cell.length_a   1.000
_cell.length_b   1.000
_cell.length_c   1.000
_cell.angle_alpha   90.00
_cell.angle_beta   90.00
_cell.angle_gamma   90.00
#
_symmetry.space_group_name_H-M   'P 1'
#
loop_
_entity.id
_entity.type
_entity.pdbx_description
1 polymer ?
#
loop_
_entity_poly.entity_id
_entity_poly.type
_entity_poly.pdbx_seq_one_letter_code
_entity_poly.pdbx_strand_id
1 'polypeptide(L)'
;SAASLSPDGKWLAYVSNETGLVQLYVRPFPRGEGKWQISMDVAMRVDWSADGKTLFYGTPNTITAVPIAGARSLTAGQPHVILKDYHGVNVESEVSYDIAPDGKSILVTQPKEGEGTYQQINVVLNWFEEIKKTVTAGK
;
A
#
# COMPACT_ATOMS: atom_id res chain seq x y z
N SER A 1 2.98 -8.79 -2.21
CA SER A 1 4.35 -9.27 -2.51
C SER A 1 5.37 -8.69 -1.54
N ALA A 2 6.45 -9.43 -1.20
CA ALA A 2 7.52 -8.93 -0.31
C ALA A 2 8.59 -8.08 -1.03
N ALA A 3 8.54 -8.03 -2.36
CA ALA A 3 9.37 -7.18 -3.21
C ALA A 3 8.57 -6.68 -4.42
N SER A 4 8.95 -5.52 -4.95
CA SER A 4 8.29 -4.87 -6.09
C SER A 4 9.27 -3.97 -6.86
N LEU A 5 9.23 -4.05 -8.19
CA LEU A 5 10.00 -3.18 -9.08
C LEU A 5 9.23 -1.89 -9.35
N SER A 6 9.94 -0.76 -9.43
CA SER A 6 9.33 0.49 -9.88
C SER A 6 8.82 0.34 -11.32
N PRO A 7 7.78 1.10 -11.72
CA PRO A 7 7.24 1.04 -13.08
C PRO A 7 8.28 1.32 -14.18
N ASP A 8 9.28 2.15 -13.87
CA ASP A 8 10.38 2.46 -14.79
C ASP A 8 11.55 1.46 -14.73
N GLY A 9 11.45 0.43 -13.87
CA GLY A 9 12.43 -0.64 -13.72
C GLY A 9 13.75 -0.25 -13.07
N LYS A 10 13.88 0.99 -12.55
CA LYS A 10 15.14 1.50 -11.98
C LYS A 10 15.32 1.20 -10.51
N TRP A 11 14.26 0.89 -9.79
CA TRP A 11 14.28 0.70 -8.35
C TRP A 11 13.65 -0.63 -7.97
N LEU A 12 14.29 -1.35 -7.05
CA LEU A 12 13.73 -2.52 -6.39
C LEU A 12 13.41 -2.14 -4.95
N ALA A 13 12.13 -2.20 -4.60
CA ALA A 13 11.65 -2.13 -3.24
C ALA A 13 11.50 -3.55 -2.69
N TYR A 14 11.99 -3.79 -1.47
CA TYR A 14 11.95 -5.12 -0.87
C TYR A 14 11.96 -5.04 0.65
N VAL A 15 11.31 -6.02 1.26
CA VAL A 15 11.30 -6.20 2.70
C VAL A 15 12.48 -7.08 3.10
N SER A 16 13.18 -6.70 4.17
CA SER A 16 14.31 -7.46 4.70
C SER A 16 14.44 -7.31 6.21
N ASN A 17 15.05 -8.29 6.87
CA ASN A 17 15.25 -8.32 8.33
C ASN A 17 16.68 -7.93 8.76
N GLU A 18 17.36 -7.10 7.97
CA GLU A 18 18.80 -6.82 8.14
C GLU A 18 19.16 -6.20 9.50
N THR A 19 18.23 -5.48 10.11
CA THR A 19 18.37 -4.81 11.42
C THR A 19 17.84 -5.66 12.59
N GLY A 20 17.36 -6.87 12.31
CA GLY A 20 16.56 -7.67 13.24
C GLY A 20 15.06 -7.36 13.21
N LEU A 21 14.64 -6.33 12.48
CA LEU A 21 13.24 -6.00 12.20
C LEU A 21 12.96 -6.11 10.70
N VAL A 22 11.78 -6.62 10.35
CA VAL A 22 11.33 -6.79 8.96
C VAL A 22 10.93 -5.43 8.38
N GLN A 23 11.85 -4.75 7.71
CA GLN A 23 11.71 -3.36 7.26
C GLN A 23 11.78 -3.23 5.74
N LEU A 24 11.23 -2.14 5.22
CA LEU A 24 11.22 -1.83 3.80
C LEU A 24 12.49 -1.08 3.39
N TYR A 25 13.15 -1.59 2.35
CA TYR A 25 14.30 -0.98 1.71
C TYR A 25 14.07 -0.77 0.22
N VAL A 26 14.79 0.19 -0.35
CA VAL A 26 14.88 0.40 -1.80
C VAL A 26 16.33 0.46 -2.23
N ARG A 27 16.64 -0.08 -3.41
CA ARG A 27 17.95 -0.01 -4.04
C ARG A 27 17.83 0.17 -5.55
N PRO A 28 18.89 0.62 -6.26
CA PRO A 28 18.87 0.66 -7.71
C PRO A 28 18.85 -0.75 -8.29
N PHE A 29 18.18 -0.89 -9.43
CA PHE A 29 18.02 -2.13 -10.18
C PHE A 29 18.22 -1.86 -11.69
N PRO A 30 18.79 -2.82 -12.48
CA PRO A 30 19.33 -4.10 -12.06
C PRO A 30 20.71 -4.01 -11.41
N ARG A 31 21.41 -2.89 -11.59
CA ARG A 31 22.75 -2.64 -11.04
C ARG A 31 22.82 -1.21 -10.50
N GLY A 32 23.58 -1.04 -9.43
CA GLY A 32 23.83 0.24 -8.81
C GLY A 32 24.15 0.07 -7.33
N GLU A 33 24.77 1.10 -6.78
CA GLU A 33 25.16 1.18 -5.38
C GLU A 33 24.18 2.05 -4.61
N GLY A 34 24.13 1.84 -3.30
CA GLY A 34 23.20 2.55 -2.43
C GLY A 34 21.99 1.71 -2.06
N LYS A 35 21.48 2.00 -0.87
CA LYS A 35 20.29 1.40 -0.29
C LYS A 35 19.67 2.41 0.66
N TRP A 36 18.37 2.58 0.55
CA TRP A 36 17.60 3.51 1.38
C TRP A 36 16.64 2.69 2.22
N GLN A 37 16.71 2.85 3.53
CA GLN A 37 15.69 2.37 4.44
C GLN A 37 14.48 3.31 4.32
N ILE A 38 13.32 2.74 4.02
CA ILE A 38 12.07 3.49 3.82
C ILE A 38 11.19 3.42 5.07
N SER A 39 11.11 2.26 5.72
CA SER A 39 10.33 2.10 6.95
C SER A 39 11.22 1.98 8.19
N MET A 40 10.76 2.59 9.28
CA MET A 40 11.32 2.36 10.62
C MET A 40 10.60 1.21 11.33
N ASP A 41 9.34 0.96 10.97
CA ASP A 41 8.51 -0.12 11.53
C ASP A 41 8.45 -1.33 10.60
N VAL A 42 7.78 -2.38 11.11
CA VAL A 42 7.52 -3.61 10.37
C VAL A 42 6.76 -3.33 9.07
N ALA A 43 7.28 -3.84 7.96
CA ALA A 43 6.63 -3.83 6.65
C ALA A 43 6.48 -5.26 6.14
N MET A 44 5.28 -5.69 5.80
CA MET A 44 4.99 -7.08 5.39
C MET A 44 4.75 -7.22 3.88
N ARG A 45 4.32 -6.13 3.24
CA ARG A 45 4.01 -6.05 1.82
C ARG A 45 4.44 -4.70 1.29
N VAL A 46 4.90 -4.66 0.05
CA VAL A 46 5.26 -3.43 -0.65
C VAL A 46 4.73 -3.42 -2.08
N ASP A 47 4.17 -2.29 -2.48
CA ASP A 47 3.66 -2.03 -3.83
C ASP A 47 4.02 -0.59 -4.27
N TRP A 48 4.42 -0.42 -5.53
CA TRP A 48 4.64 0.90 -6.13
C TRP A 48 3.32 1.46 -6.69
N SER A 49 3.14 2.77 -6.62
CA SER A 49 2.15 3.45 -7.45
C SER A 49 2.48 3.27 -8.94
N ALA A 50 1.46 3.27 -9.79
CA ALA A 50 1.62 3.14 -11.24
C ALA A 50 2.49 4.26 -11.86
N ASP A 51 2.52 5.44 -11.25
CA ASP A 51 3.36 6.56 -11.67
C ASP A 51 4.79 6.54 -11.07
N GLY A 52 5.09 5.57 -10.21
CA GLY A 52 6.39 5.37 -9.57
C GLY A 52 6.75 6.42 -8.52
N LYS A 53 5.81 7.27 -8.10
CA LYS A 53 6.07 8.38 -7.15
C LYS A 53 5.69 8.08 -5.72
N THR A 54 5.11 6.91 -5.44
CA THR A 54 4.70 6.53 -4.09
C THR A 54 4.96 5.05 -3.86
N LEU A 55 5.48 4.73 -2.68
CA LEU A 55 5.53 3.38 -2.15
C LEU A 55 4.43 3.19 -1.13
N PHE A 56 3.67 2.13 -1.29
CA PHE A 56 2.70 1.65 -0.31
C PHE A 56 3.30 0.47 0.41
N TYR A 57 3.18 0.45 1.74
CA TYR A 57 3.51 -0.73 2.51
C TYR A 57 2.48 -1.02 3.58
N GLY A 58 2.25 -2.31 3.80
CA GLY A 58 1.36 -2.82 4.83
C GLY A 58 2.14 -3.15 6.10
N THR A 59 1.59 -2.75 7.24
CA THR A 59 1.96 -3.24 8.58
C THR A 59 0.86 -4.20 9.06
N PRO A 60 0.97 -4.80 10.25
CA PRO A 60 -0.11 -5.62 10.80
C PRO A 60 -1.45 -4.89 10.95
N ASN A 61 -1.44 -3.55 11.11
CA ASN A 61 -2.62 -2.75 11.46
C ASN A 61 -2.89 -1.56 10.52
N THR A 62 -1.96 -1.24 9.61
CA THR A 62 -2.04 -0.03 8.78
C THR A 62 -1.56 -0.27 7.36
N ILE A 63 -2.05 0.56 6.43
CA ILE A 63 -1.37 0.80 5.15
C ILE A 63 -0.78 2.21 5.22
N THR A 64 0.50 2.32 4.85
CA THR A 64 1.26 3.55 4.86
C THR A 64 1.74 3.88 3.45
N ALA A 65 1.60 5.15 3.06
CA ALA A 65 2.16 5.70 1.83
C ALA A 65 3.42 6.51 2.12
N VAL A 66 4.42 6.38 1.26
CA VAL A 66 5.67 7.14 1.30
C VAL A 66 5.91 7.76 -0.08
N PRO A 67 5.91 9.09 -0.21
CA PRO A 67 6.28 9.74 -1.46
C PRO A 67 7.74 9.44 -1.82
N ILE A 68 8.01 9.14 -3.08
CA ILE A 68 9.35 8.86 -3.61
C ILE A 68 9.67 9.86 -4.72
N ALA A 69 10.84 10.47 -4.62
CA ALA A 69 11.35 11.41 -5.61
C ALA A 69 12.80 11.09 -6.01
N GLY A 70 13.20 11.58 -7.18
CA GLY A 70 14.57 11.52 -7.67
C GLY A 70 14.84 10.36 -8.63
N ALA A 71 15.55 10.65 -9.72
CA ALA A 71 15.85 9.68 -10.77
C ALA A 71 17.21 8.98 -10.60
N ARG A 72 18.19 9.64 -9.97
CA ARG A 72 19.56 9.13 -9.74
C ARG A 72 19.88 8.89 -8.26
N SER A 73 19.26 9.67 -7.38
CA SER A 73 19.32 9.50 -5.92
C SER A 73 17.90 9.48 -5.40
N LEU A 74 17.53 8.40 -4.74
CA LEU A 74 16.19 8.23 -4.20
C LEU A 74 16.04 9.08 -2.95
N THR A 75 14.97 9.87 -2.91
CA THR A 75 14.57 10.65 -1.75
C THR A 75 13.20 10.18 -1.30
N ALA A 76 13.12 9.66 -0.08
CA ALA A 76 11.86 9.33 0.56
C ALA A 76 11.30 10.56 1.28
N GLY A 77 10.04 10.88 1.01
CA GLY A 77 9.28 11.88 1.74
C GLY A 77 8.79 11.35 3.09
N GLN A 78 7.97 12.15 3.77
CA GLN A 78 7.40 11.76 5.05
C GLN A 78 6.36 10.64 4.88
N PRO A 79 6.49 9.51 5.60
CA PRO A 79 5.47 8.47 5.63
C PRO A 79 4.16 8.99 6.24
N HIS A 80 3.02 8.62 5.66
CA HIS A 80 1.70 8.90 6.24
C HIS A 80 0.76 7.70 6.09
N VAL A 81 0.00 7.43 7.16
CA VAL A 81 -0.98 6.33 7.20
C VAL A 81 -2.19 6.72 6.37
N ILE A 82 -2.56 5.88 5.39
CA ILE A 82 -3.71 6.08 4.51
C ILE A 82 -4.89 5.18 4.89
N LEU A 83 -4.62 4.08 5.59
CA LEU A 83 -5.64 3.21 6.14
C LEU A 83 -5.23 2.72 7.53
N LYS A 84 -6.16 2.85 8.49
CA LYS A 84 -6.06 2.29 9.85
C LYS A 84 -6.95 1.06 9.96
N ASP A 85 -6.75 0.29 11.02
CA ASP A 85 -7.52 -0.93 11.32
C ASP A 85 -7.48 -1.92 10.15
N TYR A 86 -6.38 -1.87 9.40
CA TYR A 86 -6.06 -2.83 8.35
C TYR A 86 -5.54 -4.08 9.05
N HIS A 87 -6.36 -5.12 9.17
CA HIS A 87 -5.93 -6.37 9.79
C HIS A 87 -5.14 -7.21 8.78
N GLY A 88 -3.85 -6.90 8.64
CA GLY A 88 -2.91 -7.72 7.87
C GLY A 88 -2.58 -8.99 8.65
N VAL A 89 -3.42 -10.02 8.55
CA VAL A 89 -3.27 -11.22 9.36
C VAL A 89 -2.12 -12.10 8.82
N ASN A 90 -1.34 -12.65 9.75
CA ASN A 90 -0.30 -13.67 9.56
C ASN A 90 -0.68 -14.69 8.47
N VAL A 91 0.07 -14.68 7.35
CA VAL A 91 0.44 -15.77 6.40
C VAL A 91 -0.65 -16.76 5.88
N GLU A 92 -1.83 -16.85 6.48
CA GLU A 92 -2.83 -17.90 6.27
C GLU A 92 -4.26 -17.37 6.04
N SER A 93 -4.54 -16.07 6.26
CA SER A 93 -5.79 -15.45 5.81
C SER A 93 -5.49 -14.15 5.05
N GLU A 94 -5.60 -14.21 3.73
CA GLU A 94 -5.25 -13.13 2.82
C GLU A 94 -6.30 -12.00 2.88
N VAL A 95 -6.23 -11.17 3.91
CA VAL A 95 -6.61 -9.77 3.78
C VAL A 95 -5.59 -9.17 2.80
N SER A 96 -6.03 -9.03 1.55
CA SER A 96 -5.21 -8.52 0.45
C SER A 96 -5.70 -7.13 0.12
N TYR A 97 -4.76 -6.22 -0.08
CA TYR A 97 -5.03 -4.94 -0.71
C TYR A 97 -4.41 -4.89 -2.10
N ASP A 98 -5.05 -4.11 -2.96
CA ASP A 98 -4.48 -3.69 -4.23
C ASP A 98 -4.66 -2.19 -4.42
N ILE A 99 -3.67 -1.58 -5.05
CA ILE A 99 -3.69 -0.16 -5.37
C ILE A 99 -4.23 -0.03 -6.79
N ALA A 100 -5.32 0.72 -6.94
CA ALA A 100 -5.88 0.93 -8.27
C ALA A 100 -4.87 1.66 -9.18
N PRO A 101 -4.92 1.45 -10.50
CA PRO A 101 -3.99 2.09 -11.45
C PRO A 101 -3.98 3.62 -11.38
N ASP A 102 -5.06 4.23 -10.88
CA ASP A 102 -5.14 5.68 -10.66
C ASP A 102 -4.29 6.18 -9.47
N GLY A 103 -3.79 5.28 -8.63
CA GLY A 103 -3.05 5.56 -7.41
C GLY A 103 -3.86 6.26 -6.31
N LYS A 104 -5.18 6.37 -6.48
CA LYS A 104 -6.09 7.11 -5.59
C LYS A 104 -7.06 6.22 -4.85
N SER A 105 -7.28 5.01 -5.34
CA SER A 105 -8.19 4.04 -4.74
C SER A 105 -7.44 2.80 -4.26
N ILE A 106 -7.90 2.22 -3.15
CA ILE A 106 -7.35 0.98 -2.59
C ILE A 106 -8.51 0.00 -2.47
N LEU A 107 -8.36 -1.18 -3.05
CA LEU A 107 -9.24 -2.31 -2.79
C LEU A 107 -8.72 -3.03 -1.56
N VAL A 108 -9.58 -3.31 -0.57
CA VAL A 108 -9.21 -4.06 0.64
C VAL A 108 -10.27 -5.11 0.89
N THR A 109 -9.87 -6.36 1.11
CA THR A 109 -10.80 -7.41 1.58
C THR A 109 -10.92 -7.34 3.11
N GLN A 110 -12.11 -7.07 3.63
CA GLN A 110 -12.35 -7.09 5.08
C GLN A 110 -13.14 -8.34 5.49
N PRO A 111 -12.72 -9.06 6.54
CA PRO A 111 -13.56 -10.10 7.12
C PRO A 111 -14.78 -9.44 7.78
N LYS A 112 -15.97 -9.94 7.48
CA LYS A 112 -17.20 -9.53 8.16
C LYS A 112 -17.23 -10.22 9.53
N GLU A 113 -17.37 -9.46 10.62
CA GLU A 113 -17.58 -10.05 11.94
C GLU A 113 -18.92 -10.79 11.96
N GLY A 114 -18.88 -12.07 12.35
CA GLY A 114 -20.06 -12.94 12.42
C GLY A 114 -20.32 -13.74 11.14
N GLU A 115 -20.06 -15.04 11.25
CA GLU A 115 -20.40 -16.12 10.32
C GLU A 115 -19.51 -16.31 9.08
N GLY A 116 -18.82 -17.46 9.07
CA GLY A 116 -18.08 -17.95 7.93
C GLY A 116 -19.01 -18.23 6.76
N THR A 117 -18.94 -17.39 5.74
CA THR A 117 -18.99 -17.71 4.29
C THR A 117 -18.85 -16.39 3.53
N TYR A 118 -17.74 -16.24 2.81
CA TYR A 118 -17.43 -15.04 2.04
C TYR A 118 -18.37 -14.90 0.82
N GLN A 119 -19.29 -13.93 0.84
CA GLN A 119 -20.20 -13.61 -0.28
C GLN A 119 -20.58 -12.12 -0.34
N GLN A 120 -19.71 -11.15 0.00
CA GLN A 120 -20.04 -9.76 -0.31
C GLN A 120 -18.82 -8.88 -0.62
N ILE A 121 -18.73 -8.45 -1.88
CA ILE A 121 -17.81 -7.40 -2.34
C ILE A 121 -18.59 -6.10 -2.34
N ASN A 122 -18.24 -5.16 -1.44
CA ASN A 122 -18.75 -3.80 -1.50
C ASN A 122 -17.77 -2.97 -2.34
N VAL A 123 -18.21 -2.56 -3.54
CA VAL A 123 -17.48 -1.59 -4.37
C VAL A 123 -18.27 -0.29 -4.36
N VAL A 124 -17.77 0.73 -3.66
CA VAL A 124 -18.35 2.08 -3.73
C VAL A 124 -17.60 2.84 -4.81
N LEU A 125 -18.27 3.06 -5.93
CA LEU A 125 -17.79 3.93 -7.01
C LEU A 125 -18.75 5.12 -7.09
N ASN A 126 -18.22 6.33 -7.27
CA ASN A 126 -18.97 7.59 -7.43
C ASN A 126 -19.65 8.17 -6.17
N TRP A 127 -18.97 8.17 -5.02
CA TRP A 127 -19.42 8.81 -3.76
C TRP A 127 -19.97 10.24 -3.91
N PHE A 128 -19.41 11.06 -4.82
CA PHE A 128 -19.88 12.42 -5.07
C PHE A 128 -21.25 12.50 -5.77
N GLU A 129 -21.68 11.45 -6.48
CA GLU A 129 -23.04 11.37 -7.05
C GLU A 129 -24.06 10.83 -6.04
N GLU A 130 -23.65 10.00 -5.08
CA GLU A 130 -24.54 9.53 -4.01
C GLU A 130 -24.98 10.65 -3.07
N ILE A 131 -24.09 11.59 -2.75
CA ILE A 131 -24.44 12.75 -1.91
C ILE A 131 -25.52 13.64 -2.56
N LYS A 132 -25.56 13.72 -3.90
CA LYS A 132 -26.60 14.50 -4.61
C LYS A 132 -27.99 13.88 -4.48
N LYS A 133 -28.09 12.55 -4.33
CA LYS A 133 -29.37 11.86 -4.15
C LYS A 133 -29.95 12.09 -2.75
N THR A 134 -29.12 12.19 -1.72
CA THR A 134 -29.60 12.37 -0.33
C THR A 134 -30.02 13.81 -0.03
N VAL A 135 -29.49 14.82 -0.74
CA VAL A 135 -29.90 16.22 -0.56
C VAL A 135 -31.24 16.54 -1.26
N THR A 136 -31.69 15.72 -2.22
CA THR A 136 -32.95 15.96 -2.95
C THR A 136 -34.13 15.13 -2.42
N ALA A 137 -33.90 14.13 -1.56
CA ALA A 137 -34.97 13.33 -0.95
C ALA A 137 -35.52 13.91 0.37
N GLY A 138 -35.05 15.10 0.77
CA GLY A 138 -35.54 15.87 1.92
C GLY A 138 -36.33 17.10 1.49
N LYS A 139 -37.43 16.93 0.76
CA LYS A 139 -38.54 17.88 0.66
C LYS A 139 -39.83 17.21 0.24
#